data_AF-A0A973GBN3-F1
#
_entry.id   AF-A0A973GBN3-F1
#
_cell.length_a   1.000
_cell.length_b   1.000
_cell.length_c   1.000
_cell.angle_alpha   90.00
_cell.angle_beta   90.00
_cell.angle_gamma   90.00
#
_symmetry.space_group_name_H-M   'P 1'
#
loop_
_entity.id
_entity.type
_entity.pdbx_description
1 polymer ?
#
loop_
_entity_poly.entity_id
_entity_poly.type
_entity_poly.pdbx_seq_one_letter_code
_entity_poly.pdbx_strand_id
1 'polypeptide(L)'
;MTSSATVRVGTRASTLALTQSGTVARAVAAAASLPDDAVELVRIRTDGDRLTGSLASLGGAGVFVTTLREALLDGRCDLAVHSFKDLPTAPAPGLAVLAVPERVDPRDALCARDGLTLEQLPHGARVGTGSPRRAAQLRAARPDLEIVDIRGNVDTRLGRVAGFARPGTADPGDLDAVVLAAAGLARLGRLDRATEVLDPAVLCPAPGQGALAVEVAETLDPATAAAVATLDHLPTRLAVTAERSLLLTLEAGCSAPVGGLAHLDRLGSRLTLDAVVCQVDGGRSLRTSVSVEMPA
;
A
#
# COMPACT_ATOMS: atom_id res chain seq x y z
N MET A 1 -0.56 -34.86 -24.26
CA MET A 1 -1.00 -33.45 -24.30
C MET A 1 -1.04 -32.96 -22.86
N THR A 2 0.07 -32.41 -22.38
CA THR A 2 0.13 -31.81 -21.04
C THR A 2 -0.69 -30.54 -21.07
N SER A 3 -1.88 -30.55 -20.48
CA SER A 3 -2.58 -29.32 -20.11
C SER A 3 -1.60 -28.50 -19.28
N SER A 4 -0.98 -27.45 -19.83
CA SER A 4 -0.19 -26.53 -19.02
C SER A 4 -1.15 -25.91 -18.02
N ALA A 5 -1.04 -26.26 -16.75
CA ALA A 5 -1.89 -25.69 -15.72
C ALA A 5 -1.63 -24.18 -15.67
N THR A 6 -2.58 -23.39 -16.15
CA THR A 6 -2.52 -21.92 -16.10
C THR A 6 -2.55 -21.49 -14.64
N VAL A 7 -1.57 -20.69 -14.21
CA VAL A 7 -1.53 -20.09 -12.87
C VAL A 7 -2.44 -18.86 -12.85
N ARG A 8 -3.38 -18.80 -11.91
CA ARG A 8 -4.40 -17.74 -11.84
C ARG A 8 -4.09 -16.75 -10.71
N VAL A 9 -3.89 -15.49 -11.06
CA VAL A 9 -3.63 -14.39 -10.12
C VAL A 9 -4.89 -13.55 -9.90
N GLY A 10 -5.50 -13.70 -8.73
CA GLY A 10 -6.63 -12.90 -8.28
C GLY A 10 -6.25 -11.43 -8.11
N THR A 11 -7.04 -10.54 -8.70
CA THR A 11 -6.80 -9.10 -8.65
C THR A 11 -8.08 -8.28 -8.63
N ARG A 12 -8.01 -7.07 -8.08
CA ARG A 12 -9.09 -6.08 -8.17
C ARG A 12 -9.09 -5.40 -9.54
N ALA A 13 -10.20 -4.75 -9.88
CA ALA A 13 -10.36 -4.09 -11.17
C ALA A 13 -9.64 -2.74 -11.30
N SER A 14 -9.08 -2.17 -10.22
CA SER A 14 -8.41 -0.87 -10.29
C SER A 14 -7.09 -0.96 -11.07
N THR A 15 -6.74 0.11 -11.79
CA THR A 15 -5.50 0.18 -12.59
C THR A 15 -4.26 -0.16 -11.77
N LEU A 16 -4.19 0.33 -10.52
CA LEU A 16 -3.06 0.04 -9.63
C LEU A 16 -3.01 -1.45 -9.25
N ALA A 17 -4.15 -2.06 -8.91
CA ALA A 17 -4.20 -3.48 -8.55
C ALA A 17 -3.81 -4.37 -9.74
N LEU A 18 -4.33 -4.06 -10.93
CA LEU A 18 -3.95 -4.74 -12.17
C LEU A 18 -2.45 -4.62 -12.46
N THR A 19 -1.88 -3.43 -12.25
CA THR A 19 -0.44 -3.18 -12.46
C THR A 19 0.42 -3.97 -11.47
N GLN A 20 0.04 -3.98 -10.19
CA GLN A 20 0.73 -4.75 -9.15
C GLN A 20 0.65 -6.25 -9.44
N SER A 21 -0.54 -6.73 -9.78
CA SER A 21 -0.79 -8.15 -10.03
C SER A 21 -0.10 -8.63 -11.31
N GLY A 22 -0.11 -7.82 -12.37
CA GLY A 22 0.63 -8.12 -13.60
C GLY A 22 2.14 -8.13 -13.41
N THR A 23 2.67 -7.30 -12.51
CA THR A 23 4.11 -7.33 -12.16
C THR A 23 4.48 -8.63 -11.45
N VAL A 24 3.68 -9.06 -10.47
CA VAL A 24 3.90 -10.34 -9.78
C VAL A 24 3.66 -11.52 -10.72
N ALA A 25 2.65 -11.47 -11.58
CA ALA A 25 2.34 -12.53 -12.54
C ALA A 25 3.53 -12.81 -13.48
N ARG A 26 4.15 -11.77 -14.05
CA ARG A 26 5.38 -11.91 -14.84
C ARG A 26 6.54 -12.49 -14.05
N ALA A 27 6.68 -12.09 -12.78
CA ALA A 27 7.74 -12.61 -11.93
C ALA A 27 7.53 -14.10 -11.59
N VAL A 28 6.29 -14.52 -11.36
CA VAL A 28 5.92 -15.94 -11.20
C VAL A 28 6.18 -16.72 -12.48
N ALA A 29 5.77 -16.20 -13.64
CA ALA A 29 6.01 -16.84 -14.94
C ALA A 29 7.51 -17.09 -15.16
N ALA A 30 8.32 -16.05 -14.94
CA ALA A 30 9.77 -16.15 -15.06
C ALA A 30 10.38 -17.16 -14.08
N ALA A 31 9.99 -17.12 -12.80
CA ALA A 31 10.47 -18.06 -11.77
C ALA A 31 10.09 -19.52 -12.06
N ALA A 32 8.91 -19.74 -12.63
CA ALA A 32 8.42 -21.05 -13.00
C ALA A 32 8.89 -21.51 -14.40
N SER A 33 9.66 -20.69 -15.13
CA SER A 33 10.02 -20.93 -16.53
C SER A 33 8.81 -21.19 -17.43
N LEU A 34 7.71 -20.49 -17.16
CA LEU A 34 6.46 -20.54 -17.91
C LEU A 34 6.41 -19.40 -18.94
N PRO A 35 5.70 -19.57 -20.07
CA PRO A 35 5.44 -18.47 -20.97
C PRO A 35 4.50 -17.43 -20.32
N ASP A 36 4.57 -16.18 -20.76
CA ASP A 36 3.82 -15.07 -20.16
C ASP A 36 2.29 -15.29 -20.17
N ASP A 37 1.76 -16.04 -21.13
CA ASP A 37 0.34 -16.37 -21.27
C ASP A 37 -0.12 -17.54 -20.37
N ALA A 38 0.81 -18.26 -19.73
CA ALA A 38 0.49 -19.30 -18.76
C ALA A 38 0.16 -18.75 -17.36
N VAL A 39 0.26 -17.43 -17.15
CA VAL A 39 -0.19 -16.77 -15.91
C VAL A 39 -1.32 -15.79 -16.22
N GLU A 40 -2.53 -16.12 -15.77
CA GLU A 40 -3.76 -15.36 -16.05
C GLU A 40 -4.11 -14.41 -14.90
N LEU A 41 -4.50 -13.17 -15.21
CA LEU A 41 -5.08 -12.26 -14.24
C LEU A 41 -6.60 -12.47 -14.13
N VAL A 42 -7.05 -13.00 -12.99
CA VAL A 42 -8.47 -13.22 -12.71
C VAL A 42 -9.03 -12.03 -11.94
N ARG A 43 -9.89 -11.25 -12.59
CA ARG A 43 -10.53 -10.08 -11.96
C ARG A 43 -11.62 -10.53 -11.00
N ILE A 44 -11.39 -10.32 -9.72
CA ILE A 44 -12.36 -10.59 -8.66
C ILE A 44 -13.17 -9.30 -8.43
N ARG A 45 -14.45 -9.33 -8.79
CA ARG A 45 -15.36 -8.20 -8.55
C ARG A 45 -15.64 -8.11 -7.05
N THR A 46 -15.40 -6.94 -6.46
CA THR A 46 -15.68 -6.67 -5.05
C THR A 46 -16.87 -5.71 -4.92
N ASP A 47 -17.72 -5.88 -3.92
CA ASP A 47 -18.79 -4.91 -3.63
C ASP A 47 -18.21 -3.56 -3.16
N GLY A 48 -17.01 -3.57 -2.59
CA GLY A 48 -16.26 -2.36 -2.22
C GLY A 48 -15.95 -1.43 -3.40
N ASP A 49 -15.93 -1.94 -4.64
CA ASP A 49 -15.74 -1.10 -5.83
C ASP A 49 -17.03 -0.31 -6.19
N ARG A 50 -18.17 -0.61 -5.54
CA ARG A 50 -19.45 0.10 -5.70
C ARG A 50 -19.82 0.99 -4.51
N LEU A 51 -19.18 0.85 -3.36
CA LEU A 51 -19.57 1.54 -2.12
C LEU A 51 -19.00 2.97 -2.03
N THR A 52 -19.87 3.95 -1.79
CA THR A 52 -19.55 5.35 -1.52
C THR A 52 -19.59 5.63 0.00
N GLY A 53 -18.55 6.25 0.57
CA GLY A 53 -18.44 6.52 2.02
C GLY A 53 -16.98 6.65 2.52
N SER A 54 -16.80 7.09 3.77
CA SER A 54 -15.46 7.22 4.41
C SER A 54 -14.85 5.85 4.70
N LEU A 55 -13.50 5.72 4.65
CA LEU A 55 -12.83 4.44 4.96
C LEU A 55 -13.14 3.96 6.38
N ALA A 56 -13.29 4.92 7.31
CA ALA A 56 -13.60 4.63 8.71
C ALA A 56 -15.03 4.10 8.89
N SER A 57 -15.99 4.56 8.08
CA SER A 57 -17.39 4.13 8.15
C SER A 57 -17.67 2.82 7.40
N LEU A 58 -16.81 2.43 6.46
CA LEU A 58 -16.97 1.23 5.62
C LEU A 58 -16.24 -0.02 6.16
N GLY A 59 -15.79 -0.02 7.41
CA GLY A 59 -15.06 -1.16 7.98
C GLY A 59 -13.59 -1.27 7.54
N GLY A 60 -13.02 -0.21 6.95
CA GLY A 60 -11.60 -0.14 6.58
C GLY A 60 -11.22 -0.82 5.27
N ALA A 61 -9.92 -1.05 5.06
CA ALA A 61 -9.39 -1.75 3.89
C ALA A 61 -9.80 -3.24 3.81
N GLY A 62 -10.32 -3.79 4.92
CA GLY A 62 -10.71 -5.19 5.07
C GLY A 62 -11.74 -5.67 4.04
N VAL A 63 -12.69 -4.81 3.63
CA VAL A 63 -13.72 -5.16 2.64
C VAL A 63 -13.12 -5.59 1.30
N PHE A 64 -12.00 -5.01 0.88
CA PHE A 64 -11.35 -5.36 -0.38
C PHE A 64 -10.54 -6.66 -0.30
N VAL A 65 -10.11 -7.03 0.90
CA VAL A 65 -9.28 -8.22 1.13
C VAL A 65 -10.17 -9.46 1.25
N THR A 66 -11.32 -9.35 1.90
CA THR A 66 -12.25 -10.48 2.12
C THR A 66 -12.62 -11.20 0.82
N THR A 67 -13.05 -10.48 -0.22
CA THR A 67 -13.48 -11.11 -1.48
C THR A 67 -12.34 -11.81 -2.24
N LEU A 68 -11.11 -11.28 -2.14
CA LEU A 68 -9.93 -11.95 -2.73
C LEU A 68 -9.57 -13.21 -1.94
N ARG A 69 -9.66 -13.17 -0.61
CA ARG A 69 -9.44 -14.33 0.26
C ARG A 69 -10.46 -15.44 0.01
N GLU A 70 -11.73 -15.10 -0.13
CA GLU A 70 -12.77 -16.04 -0.56
C GLU A 70 -12.42 -16.66 -1.92
N ALA A 71 -11.89 -15.86 -2.86
CA ALA A 71 -11.49 -16.38 -4.17
C ALA A 71 -10.34 -17.40 -4.10
N LEU A 72 -9.39 -17.18 -3.19
CA LEU A 72 -8.32 -18.15 -2.92
C LEU A 72 -8.88 -19.44 -2.29
N LEU A 73 -9.71 -19.30 -1.25
CA LEU A 73 -10.28 -20.44 -0.53
C LEU A 73 -11.22 -21.29 -1.41
N ASP A 74 -11.99 -20.65 -2.29
CA ASP A 74 -12.88 -21.31 -3.25
C ASP A 74 -12.12 -21.92 -4.46
N GLY A 75 -10.79 -21.71 -4.56
CA GLY A 75 -9.99 -22.14 -5.71
C GLY A 75 -10.32 -21.43 -7.02
N ARG A 76 -10.91 -20.21 -6.95
CA ARG A 76 -11.17 -19.35 -8.13
C ARG A 76 -9.89 -18.70 -8.67
N CYS A 77 -8.89 -18.52 -7.82
CA CYS A 77 -7.52 -18.15 -8.20
C CYS A 77 -6.51 -18.89 -7.31
N ASP A 78 -5.26 -18.94 -7.75
CA ASP A 78 -4.18 -19.68 -7.08
C ASP A 78 -3.34 -18.78 -6.17
N LEU A 79 -3.18 -17.51 -6.53
CA LEU A 79 -2.56 -16.47 -5.71
C LEU A 79 -3.31 -15.14 -5.80
N ALA A 80 -3.21 -14.31 -4.77
CA ALA A 80 -3.75 -12.96 -4.73
C ALA A 80 -2.65 -11.96 -4.36
N VAL A 81 -2.67 -10.79 -5.01
CA VAL A 81 -1.66 -9.74 -4.80
C VAL A 81 -2.28 -8.55 -4.09
N HIS A 82 -1.70 -8.20 -2.95
CA HIS A 82 -2.16 -7.12 -2.10
C HIS A 82 -1.10 -6.04 -1.97
N SER A 83 -1.52 -4.78 -1.85
CA SER A 83 -0.68 -3.77 -1.19
C SER A 83 -0.60 -4.16 0.28
N PHE A 84 0.60 -4.37 0.82
CA PHE A 84 0.72 -5.04 2.13
C PHE A 84 0.13 -4.20 3.28
N LYS A 85 0.19 -2.87 3.16
CA LYS A 85 -0.45 -1.94 4.11
C LYS A 85 -1.98 -2.09 4.22
N ASP A 86 -2.62 -2.68 3.22
CA ASP A 86 -4.07 -2.87 3.18
C ASP A 86 -4.48 -4.27 3.69
N LEU A 87 -3.52 -5.18 3.91
CA LEU A 87 -3.78 -6.53 4.39
C LEU A 87 -3.96 -6.55 5.92
N PRO A 88 -5.05 -7.11 6.47
CA PRO A 88 -5.25 -7.25 7.91
C PRO A 88 -4.09 -7.97 8.59
N THR A 89 -3.79 -7.58 9.84
CA THR A 89 -2.76 -8.23 10.67
C THR A 89 -3.22 -9.55 11.28
N ALA A 90 -4.53 -9.73 11.44
CA ALA A 90 -5.11 -10.97 11.93
C ALA A 90 -4.81 -12.13 10.95
N PRO A 91 -4.49 -13.34 11.48
CA PRO A 91 -4.36 -14.54 10.66
C PRO A 91 -5.64 -14.82 9.86
N ALA A 92 -5.48 -15.42 8.68
CA ALA A 92 -6.57 -15.91 7.85
C ALA A 92 -6.43 -17.44 7.71
N PRO A 93 -7.23 -18.24 8.43
CA PRO A 93 -7.11 -19.70 8.37
C PRO A 93 -7.18 -20.24 6.94
N GLY A 94 -6.28 -21.16 6.59
CA GLY A 94 -6.18 -21.77 5.27
C GLY A 94 -5.45 -20.91 4.22
N LEU A 95 -4.99 -19.71 4.59
CA LEU A 95 -4.24 -18.81 3.72
C LEU A 95 -2.89 -18.40 4.33
N ALA A 96 -1.89 -18.20 3.48
CA ALA A 96 -0.57 -17.77 3.88
C ALA A 96 -0.02 -16.67 2.96
N VAL A 97 0.72 -15.72 3.54
CA VAL A 97 1.56 -14.78 2.75
C VAL A 97 2.86 -15.48 2.40
N LEU A 98 2.86 -16.14 1.23
CA LEU A 98 3.95 -16.97 0.78
C LEU A 98 5.16 -16.15 0.33
N ALA A 99 4.94 -14.99 -0.29
CA ALA A 99 6.02 -14.12 -0.73
C ALA A 99 5.75 -12.64 -0.47
N VAL A 100 6.82 -11.91 -0.15
CA VAL A 100 6.86 -10.46 -0.01
C VAL A 100 7.96 -9.95 -0.95
N PRO A 101 7.60 -9.54 -2.18
CA PRO A 101 8.57 -9.01 -3.14
C PRO A 101 9.31 -7.77 -2.65
N GLU A 102 10.40 -7.44 -3.32
CA GLU A 102 11.22 -6.27 -3.01
C GLU A 102 10.38 -4.98 -2.89
N ARG A 103 10.60 -4.27 -1.79
CA ARG A 103 9.88 -3.04 -1.46
C ARG A 103 10.33 -1.89 -2.34
N VAL A 104 9.37 -1.23 -3.00
CA VAL A 104 9.62 0.10 -3.58
C VAL A 104 9.50 1.19 -2.51
N ASP A 105 9.91 2.42 -2.84
CA ASP A 105 9.94 3.56 -1.92
C ASP A 105 8.68 3.64 -1.01
N PRO A 106 8.85 3.47 0.31
CA PRO A 106 7.73 3.44 1.25
C PRO A 106 7.21 4.84 1.60
N ARG A 107 7.88 5.91 1.18
CA ARG A 107 7.53 7.29 1.56
C ARG A 107 6.20 7.73 0.98
N ASP A 108 5.62 8.72 1.64
CA ASP A 108 4.49 9.47 1.09
C ASP A 108 5.02 10.61 0.20
N ALA A 109 4.23 10.97 -0.80
CA ALA A 109 4.53 12.03 -1.74
C ALA A 109 3.43 13.09 -1.68
N LEU A 110 3.84 14.35 -1.57
CA LEU A 110 2.99 15.50 -1.82
C LEU A 110 2.88 15.71 -3.33
N CYS A 111 1.67 15.88 -3.81
CA CYS A 111 1.37 16.28 -5.18
C CYS A 111 0.65 17.62 -5.08
N ALA A 112 1.38 18.72 -5.22
CA ALA A 112 0.84 20.07 -5.07
C ALA A 112 0.74 20.82 -6.40
N ARG A 113 -0.17 21.80 -6.44
CA ARG A 113 -0.20 22.76 -7.54
C ARG A 113 1.08 23.58 -7.59
N ASP A 114 1.36 24.14 -8.76
CA ASP A 114 2.45 25.11 -8.96
C ASP A 114 3.85 24.61 -8.55
N GLY A 115 4.03 23.28 -8.38
CA GLY A 115 5.31 22.70 -7.97
C GLY A 115 5.66 22.88 -6.48
N LEU A 116 4.69 23.29 -5.64
CA LEU A 116 4.96 23.66 -4.25
C LEU A 116 5.38 22.45 -3.39
N THR A 117 6.30 22.69 -2.45
CA THR A 117 6.59 21.78 -1.34
C THR A 117 5.60 21.97 -0.19
N LEU A 118 5.62 21.06 0.79
CA LEU A 118 4.77 21.12 1.98
C LEU A 118 4.99 22.42 2.76
N GLU A 119 6.23 22.90 2.83
CA GLU A 119 6.58 24.16 3.49
C GLU A 119 6.06 25.38 2.71
N GLN A 120 6.10 25.32 1.38
CA GLN A 120 5.70 26.42 0.50
C GLN A 120 4.18 26.57 0.34
N LEU A 121 3.38 25.59 0.78
CA LEU A 121 1.93 25.70 0.73
C LEU A 121 1.44 26.93 1.53
N PRO A 122 0.52 27.74 0.97
CA PRO A 122 0.04 28.94 1.63
C PRO A 122 -0.68 28.61 2.94
N HIS A 123 -0.77 29.61 3.83
CA HIS A 123 -1.53 29.48 5.06
C HIS A 123 -2.99 29.12 4.76
N GLY A 124 -3.53 28.10 5.44
CA GLY A 124 -4.90 27.63 5.18
C GLY A 124 -5.05 26.78 3.92
N ALA A 125 -3.96 26.32 3.29
CA ALA A 125 -4.03 25.48 2.09
C ALA A 125 -4.84 24.19 2.34
N ARG A 126 -5.62 23.80 1.33
CA ARG A 126 -6.51 22.63 1.33
C ARG A 126 -5.78 21.40 0.83
N VAL A 127 -5.48 20.47 1.75
CA VAL A 127 -4.69 19.26 1.46
C VAL A 127 -5.54 18.00 1.58
N GLY A 128 -5.65 17.27 0.47
CA GLY A 128 -6.48 16.07 0.39
C GLY A 128 -5.79 14.79 0.87
N THR A 129 -6.38 14.12 1.85
CA THR A 129 -6.01 12.76 2.23
C THR A 129 -7.17 12.06 2.95
N GLY A 130 -7.47 10.81 2.56
CA GLY A 130 -8.40 9.94 3.29
C GLY A 130 -7.75 9.02 4.32
N SER A 131 -6.48 9.25 4.65
CA SER A 131 -5.75 8.47 5.67
C SER A 131 -5.68 9.24 6.99
N PRO A 132 -6.25 8.70 8.09
CA PRO A 132 -6.14 9.30 9.42
C PRO A 132 -4.70 9.49 9.89
N ARG A 133 -3.81 8.52 9.59
CA ARG A 133 -2.36 8.63 9.82
C ARG A 133 -1.76 9.88 9.18
N ARG A 134 -2.02 10.09 7.88
CA ARG A 134 -1.49 11.26 7.17
C ARG A 134 -2.09 12.55 7.72
N ALA A 135 -3.41 12.57 7.91
CA ALA A 135 -4.11 13.75 8.43
C ALA A 135 -3.55 14.20 9.79
N ALA A 136 -3.38 13.26 10.74
CA ALA A 136 -2.86 13.56 12.07
C ALA A 136 -1.41 14.07 12.04
N GLN A 137 -0.53 13.44 11.24
CA GLN A 137 0.86 13.87 11.13
C GLN A 137 1.02 15.19 10.37
N LEU A 138 0.19 15.44 9.35
CA LEU A 138 0.16 16.74 8.66
C LEU A 138 -0.30 17.86 9.58
N ARG A 139 -1.35 17.64 10.40
CA ARG A 139 -1.79 18.63 11.40
C ARG A 139 -0.72 18.91 12.45
N ALA A 140 0.05 17.89 12.85
CA ALA A 140 1.17 18.08 13.77
C ALA A 140 2.31 18.90 13.13
N ALA A 141 2.60 18.70 11.84
CA ALA A 141 3.68 19.40 11.13
C ALA A 141 3.30 20.81 10.66
N ARG A 142 2.06 20.99 10.21
CA ARG A 142 1.49 22.23 9.66
C ARG A 142 0.06 22.42 10.17
N PRO A 143 -0.12 22.92 11.41
CA PRO A 143 -1.43 23.06 12.05
C PRO A 143 -2.40 24.00 11.32
N ASP A 144 -1.90 24.83 10.41
CA ASP A 144 -2.67 25.77 9.62
C ASP A 144 -3.37 25.16 8.39
N LEU A 145 -3.02 23.94 7.98
CA LEU A 145 -3.59 23.32 6.79
C LEU A 145 -5.04 22.87 7.01
N GLU A 146 -5.89 23.11 6.02
CA GLU A 146 -7.22 22.51 5.94
C GLU A 146 -7.10 21.09 5.36
N ILE A 147 -7.17 20.07 6.22
CA ILE A 147 -7.14 18.68 5.76
C ILE A 147 -8.53 18.25 5.27
N VAL A 148 -8.63 17.93 3.98
CA VAL A 148 -9.86 17.52 3.30
C VAL A 148 -9.88 15.99 3.13
N ASP A 149 -10.93 15.33 3.62
CA ASP A 149 -11.11 13.88 3.38
C ASP A 149 -11.41 13.63 1.90
N ILE A 150 -10.66 12.72 1.28
CA ILE A 150 -10.77 12.39 -0.15
C ILE A 150 -10.78 10.88 -0.37
N ARG A 151 -11.49 10.46 -1.43
CA ARG A 151 -11.65 9.07 -1.85
C ARG A 151 -11.35 8.92 -3.34
N GLY A 152 -11.45 7.69 -3.84
CA GLY A 152 -11.20 7.35 -5.26
C GLY A 152 -9.81 6.79 -5.50
N ASN A 153 -9.54 6.44 -6.76
CA ASN A 153 -8.25 5.92 -7.22
C ASN A 153 -7.22 7.06 -7.36
N VAL A 154 -5.96 6.70 -7.62
CA VAL A 154 -4.83 7.66 -7.73
C VAL A 154 -5.14 8.80 -8.70
N ASP A 155 -5.58 8.49 -9.92
CA ASP A 155 -5.86 9.51 -10.93
C ASP A 155 -7.03 10.44 -10.54
N THR A 156 -8.08 9.90 -9.90
CA THR A 156 -9.20 10.70 -9.39
C THR A 156 -8.73 11.69 -8.33
N ARG A 157 -7.81 11.26 -7.44
CA ARG A 157 -7.25 12.12 -6.38
C ARG A 157 -6.29 13.16 -6.93
N LEU A 158 -5.39 12.77 -7.84
CA LEU A 158 -4.49 13.71 -8.51
C LEU A 158 -5.27 14.80 -9.23
N GLY A 159 -6.38 14.44 -9.87
CA GLY A 159 -7.27 15.39 -10.51
C GLY A 159 -7.91 16.42 -9.59
N ARG A 160 -7.91 16.23 -8.27
CA ARG A 160 -8.42 17.24 -7.33
C ARG A 160 -7.42 18.36 -7.09
N VAL A 161 -6.16 18.20 -7.47
CA VAL A 161 -5.15 19.24 -7.35
C VAL A 161 -5.36 20.29 -8.44
N ALA A 162 -5.42 21.56 -8.05
CA ALA A 162 -5.60 22.65 -9.00
C ALA A 162 -4.48 22.65 -10.06
N GLY A 163 -4.85 22.80 -11.33
CA GLY A 163 -3.91 22.77 -12.46
C GLY A 163 -3.46 21.37 -12.89
N PHE A 164 -3.87 20.30 -12.19
CA PHE A 164 -3.66 18.93 -12.68
C PHE A 164 -4.83 18.54 -13.58
N ALA A 165 -4.53 18.28 -14.86
CA ALA A 165 -5.56 17.85 -15.80
C ALA A 165 -6.21 16.52 -15.36
N ARG A 166 -7.54 16.49 -15.33
CA ARG A 166 -8.32 15.24 -15.27
C ARG A 166 -8.65 14.77 -16.68
N PRO A 167 -8.38 13.50 -17.02
CA PRO A 167 -8.90 12.92 -18.25
C PRO A 167 -10.44 13.00 -18.27
N GLY A 168 -11.01 13.71 -19.24
CA GLY A 168 -12.45 13.75 -19.48
C GLY A 168 -13.26 14.68 -18.58
N THR A 169 -12.65 15.58 -17.81
CA THR A 169 -13.40 16.63 -17.08
C THR A 169 -12.80 18.03 -17.30
N ALA A 170 -13.64 19.06 -17.24
CA ALA A 170 -13.23 20.46 -17.25
C ALA A 170 -13.06 21.04 -15.83
N ASP A 171 -13.09 20.17 -14.80
CA ASP A 171 -12.94 20.56 -13.40
C ASP A 171 -11.49 21.06 -13.17
N PRO A 172 -11.30 22.33 -12.74
CA PRO A 172 -9.97 22.90 -12.55
C PRO A 172 -9.21 22.27 -11.37
N GLY A 173 -9.85 21.41 -10.57
CA GLY A 173 -9.32 20.91 -9.31
C GLY A 173 -9.70 21.84 -8.15
N ASP A 174 -9.96 21.26 -6.99
CA ASP A 174 -10.52 21.97 -5.82
C ASP A 174 -9.59 21.95 -4.60
N LEU A 175 -8.36 21.45 -4.72
CA LEU A 175 -7.36 21.34 -3.65
C LEU A 175 -6.03 21.95 -4.04
N ASP A 176 -5.29 22.45 -3.05
CA ASP A 176 -3.91 22.92 -3.25
C ASP A 176 -2.94 21.75 -3.41
N ALA A 177 -3.19 20.64 -2.70
CA ALA A 177 -2.38 19.44 -2.80
C ALA A 177 -3.14 18.16 -2.40
N VAL A 178 -2.58 17.01 -2.78
CA VAL A 178 -2.96 15.71 -2.20
C VAL A 178 -1.73 14.96 -1.73
N VAL A 179 -1.89 14.10 -0.72
CA VAL A 179 -0.82 13.20 -0.26
C VAL A 179 -1.12 11.76 -0.65
N LEU A 180 -0.21 11.16 -1.43
CA LEU A 180 -0.31 9.81 -1.97
C LEU A 180 0.91 8.98 -1.57
N ALA A 181 0.88 7.66 -1.79
CA ALA A 181 2.08 6.84 -1.57
C ALA A 181 2.98 6.95 -2.81
N ALA A 182 4.27 7.22 -2.61
CA ALA A 182 5.24 7.29 -3.72
C ALA A 182 5.24 6.00 -4.55
N ALA A 183 5.17 4.85 -3.86
CA ALA A 183 5.00 3.53 -4.46
C ALA A 183 3.82 3.41 -5.45
N GLY A 184 2.67 4.02 -5.12
CA GLY A 184 1.48 3.97 -5.98
C GLY A 184 1.65 4.82 -7.23
N LEU A 185 2.28 6.00 -7.09
CA LEU A 185 2.61 6.87 -8.21
C LEU A 185 3.65 6.22 -9.14
N ALA A 186 4.72 5.67 -8.58
CA ALA A 186 5.79 5.02 -9.34
C ALA A 186 5.26 3.86 -10.18
N ARG A 187 4.44 2.97 -9.60
CA ARG A 187 3.84 1.83 -10.31
C ARG A 187 2.96 2.27 -11.48
N LEU A 188 2.28 3.40 -11.36
CA LEU A 188 1.41 3.94 -12.41
C LEU A 188 2.13 4.85 -13.41
N GLY A 189 3.45 5.06 -13.27
CA GLY A 189 4.18 6.03 -14.08
C GLY A 189 3.65 7.46 -13.89
N ARG A 190 3.41 7.86 -12.63
CA ARG A 190 2.90 9.18 -12.22
C ARG A 190 3.81 9.85 -11.19
N LEU A 191 5.05 9.37 -11.03
CA LEU A 191 5.96 9.92 -10.02
C LEU A 191 6.38 11.37 -10.35
N ASP A 192 6.29 11.76 -11.61
CA ASP A 192 6.44 13.15 -12.10
C ASP A 192 5.45 14.14 -11.45
N ARG A 193 4.34 13.64 -10.88
CA ARG A 193 3.34 14.46 -10.18
C ARG A 193 3.67 14.72 -8.72
N ALA A 194 4.66 14.02 -8.16
CA ALA A 194 5.15 14.31 -6.83
C ALA A 194 6.00 15.58 -6.86
N THR A 195 5.53 16.63 -6.20
CA THR A 195 6.30 17.87 -6.01
C THR A 195 7.31 17.72 -4.88
N GLU A 196 7.03 16.82 -3.93
CA GLU A 196 7.94 16.47 -2.84
C GLU A 196 7.71 15.03 -2.39
N VAL A 197 8.80 14.27 -2.18
CA VAL A 197 8.75 12.99 -1.47
C VAL A 197 9.11 13.26 -0.01
N LEU A 198 8.13 13.08 0.88
CA LEU A 198 8.19 13.55 2.25
C LEU A 198 9.14 12.70 3.09
N ASP A 199 9.94 13.36 3.93
CA ASP A 199 10.81 12.71 4.90
C ASP A 199 9.96 11.91 5.92
N PRO A 200 10.28 10.63 6.21
CA PRO A 200 9.62 9.85 7.27
C PRO A 200 9.62 10.50 8.66
N ALA A 201 10.58 11.39 8.95
CA ALA A 201 10.58 12.19 10.17
C ALA A 201 9.41 13.18 10.22
N VAL A 202 8.95 13.68 9.07
CA VAL A 202 7.75 14.51 8.93
C VAL A 202 6.50 13.63 8.84
N LEU A 203 6.48 12.71 7.86
CA LEU A 203 5.33 11.86 7.58
C LEU A 203 5.74 10.38 7.56
N CYS A 204 5.76 9.75 8.72
CA CYS A 204 6.11 8.35 8.87
C CYS A 204 5.08 7.48 8.11
N PRO A 205 5.52 6.60 7.18
CA PRO A 205 4.66 5.76 6.35
C PRO A 205 3.68 4.87 7.12
N ALA A 206 2.68 4.35 6.40
CA ALA A 206 1.87 3.26 6.93
C ALA A 206 2.73 1.98 6.97
N PRO A 207 2.61 1.15 8.03
CA PRO A 207 3.18 -0.18 8.06
C PRO A 207 2.86 -0.98 6.78
N GLY A 208 3.87 -1.57 6.16
CA GLY A 208 3.79 -2.29 4.90
C GLY A 208 3.67 -1.42 3.65
N GLN A 209 3.72 -0.08 3.75
CA GLN A 209 3.62 0.79 2.57
C GLN A 209 4.80 0.56 1.62
N GLY A 210 4.53 0.46 0.32
CA GLY A 210 5.55 0.15 -0.68
C GLY A 210 5.73 -1.35 -0.93
N ALA A 211 5.47 -2.21 0.05
CA ALA A 211 5.54 -3.65 -0.12
C ALA A 211 4.27 -4.21 -0.77
N LEU A 212 4.43 -5.32 -1.49
CA LEU A 212 3.33 -6.19 -1.90
C LEU A 212 3.33 -7.44 -1.02
N ALA A 213 2.19 -8.07 -0.88
CA ALA A 213 2.04 -9.41 -0.30
C ALA A 213 1.40 -10.32 -1.34
N VAL A 214 2.00 -11.49 -1.54
CA VAL A 214 1.45 -12.58 -2.34
C VAL A 214 0.84 -13.60 -1.39
N GLU A 215 -0.49 -13.58 -1.30
CA GLU A 215 -1.28 -14.50 -0.46
C GLU A 215 -1.74 -15.69 -1.30
N VAL A 216 -1.67 -16.89 -0.73
CA VAL A 216 -2.02 -18.15 -1.39
C VAL A 216 -2.82 -19.03 -0.44
N ALA A 217 -3.55 -20.00 -0.99
CA ALA A 217 -4.11 -21.08 -0.17
C ALA A 217 -2.99 -22.02 0.30
N GLU A 218 -3.10 -22.55 1.53
CA GLU A 218 -2.15 -23.55 2.05
C GLU A 218 -2.14 -24.83 1.21
N THR A 219 -3.19 -25.06 0.43
CA THR A 219 -3.35 -26.18 -0.50
C THR A 219 -2.80 -25.92 -1.90
N LEU A 220 -2.09 -24.80 -2.12
CA LEU A 220 -1.49 -24.46 -3.41
C LEU A 220 -0.58 -25.59 -3.92
N ASP A 221 -0.64 -25.85 -5.22
CA ASP A 221 0.24 -26.81 -5.89
C ASP A 221 1.72 -26.57 -5.55
N PRO A 222 2.49 -27.60 -5.14
CA PRO A 222 3.87 -27.45 -4.71
C PRO A 222 4.81 -26.81 -5.73
N ALA A 223 4.62 -27.05 -7.03
CA ALA A 223 5.47 -26.46 -8.06
C ALA A 223 5.21 -24.96 -8.20
N THR A 224 3.93 -24.56 -8.18
CA THR A 224 3.54 -23.14 -8.17
C THR A 224 3.99 -22.44 -6.88
N ALA A 225 3.83 -23.11 -5.73
CA ALA A 225 4.29 -22.59 -4.44
C ALA A 225 5.80 -22.37 -4.42
N ALA A 226 6.59 -23.30 -4.96
CA ALA A 226 8.04 -23.16 -5.07
C ALA A 226 8.42 -21.94 -5.92
N ALA A 227 7.77 -21.73 -7.06
CA ALA A 227 8.01 -20.57 -7.91
C ALA A 227 7.67 -19.26 -7.19
N VAL A 228 6.51 -19.17 -6.54
CA VAL A 228 6.10 -17.97 -5.77
C VAL A 228 7.07 -17.69 -4.64
N ALA A 229 7.55 -18.71 -3.92
CA ALA A 229 8.48 -18.54 -2.81
C ALA A 229 9.80 -17.88 -3.20
N THR A 230 10.25 -18.03 -4.45
CA THR A 230 11.47 -17.35 -4.95
C THR A 230 11.35 -15.82 -5.02
N LEU A 231 10.12 -15.30 -5.02
CA LEU A 231 9.85 -13.87 -5.03
C LEU A 231 10.01 -13.24 -3.65
N ASP A 232 10.23 -14.04 -2.61
CA ASP A 232 10.34 -13.54 -1.25
C ASP A 232 11.65 -12.79 -1.04
N HIS A 233 11.54 -11.49 -0.74
CA HIS A 233 12.69 -10.64 -0.47
C HIS A 233 12.86 -10.49 1.05
N LEU A 234 13.81 -11.25 1.61
CA LEU A 234 14.02 -11.34 3.06
C LEU A 234 14.15 -9.97 3.77
N PRO A 235 14.96 -8.99 3.29
CA PRO A 235 15.01 -7.67 3.93
C PRO A 235 13.66 -6.97 3.99
N THR A 236 12.84 -7.10 2.95
CA THR A 236 11.48 -6.55 2.95
C THR A 236 10.59 -7.31 3.92
N ARG A 237 10.62 -8.64 3.92
CA ARG A 237 9.83 -9.48 4.84
C ARG A 237 10.14 -9.13 6.30
N LEU A 238 11.40 -8.99 6.67
CA LEU A 238 11.81 -8.63 8.03
C LEU A 238 11.27 -7.24 8.42
N ALA A 239 11.46 -6.24 7.55
CA ALA A 239 10.97 -4.89 7.80
C ALA A 239 9.45 -4.85 8.00
N VAL A 240 8.68 -5.40 7.05
CA VAL A 240 7.21 -5.36 7.15
C VAL A 240 6.67 -6.24 8.27
N THR A 241 7.39 -7.29 8.68
CA THR A 241 7.04 -8.07 9.87
C THR A 241 7.12 -7.22 11.13
N ALA A 242 8.20 -6.47 11.31
CA ALA A 242 8.35 -5.57 12.45
C ALA A 242 7.31 -4.42 12.43
N GLU A 243 7.03 -3.85 11.25
CA GLU A 243 6.01 -2.81 11.12
C GLU A 243 4.60 -3.33 11.42
N ARG A 244 4.28 -4.55 10.99
CA ARG A 244 2.96 -5.16 11.18
C ARG A 244 2.77 -5.70 12.59
N SER A 245 3.83 -6.12 13.27
CA SER A 245 3.75 -6.49 14.69
C SER A 245 3.37 -5.28 15.55
N LEU A 246 3.88 -4.08 15.23
CA LEU A 246 3.42 -2.84 15.87
C LEU A 246 1.91 -2.64 15.75
N LEU A 247 1.34 -2.79 14.54
CA LEU A 247 -0.12 -2.66 14.36
C LEU A 247 -0.90 -3.71 15.12
N LEU A 248 -0.41 -4.95 15.12
CA LEU A 248 -1.04 -6.05 15.85
C LEU A 248 -1.03 -5.80 17.37
N THR A 249 0.11 -5.40 17.93
CA THR A 249 0.27 -5.12 19.36
C THR A 249 -0.56 -3.93 19.83
N LEU A 250 -0.71 -2.90 18.99
CA LEU A 250 -1.55 -1.74 19.31
C LEU A 250 -3.04 -1.97 19.05
N GLU A 251 -3.42 -3.16 18.56
CA GLU A 251 -4.78 -3.46 18.07
C GLU A 251 -5.28 -2.40 17.06
N ALA A 252 -4.34 -1.83 16.30
CA ALA A 252 -4.56 -0.69 15.44
C ALA A 252 -4.99 -1.17 14.04
N GLY A 253 -6.23 -0.84 13.67
CA GLY A 253 -6.72 -1.01 12.30
C GLY A 253 -6.17 0.04 11.33
N CYS A 254 -6.50 -0.08 10.04
CA CYS A 254 -6.12 0.88 8.99
C CYS A 254 -6.62 2.32 9.22
N SER A 255 -7.57 2.52 10.14
CA SER A 255 -8.12 3.81 10.54
C SER A 255 -7.34 4.48 11.68
N ALA A 256 -6.40 3.78 12.33
CA ALA A 256 -5.63 4.35 13.42
C ALA A 256 -4.54 5.31 12.89
N PRO A 257 -4.28 6.44 13.59
CA PRO A 257 -3.22 7.39 13.24
C PRO A 257 -1.83 6.88 13.65
N VAL A 258 -1.46 5.70 13.15
CA VAL A 258 -0.19 5.00 13.46
C VAL A 258 0.67 4.96 12.20
N GLY A 259 1.91 5.43 12.31
CA GLY A 259 2.96 5.24 11.31
C GLY A 259 4.03 4.27 11.80
N GLY A 260 4.63 3.52 10.89
CA GLY A 260 5.68 2.57 11.17
C GLY A 260 6.54 2.33 9.93
N LEU A 261 7.85 2.48 10.09
CA LEU A 261 8.83 2.21 9.05
C LEU A 261 10.01 1.47 9.66
N ALA A 262 10.21 0.24 9.22
CA ALA A 262 11.38 -0.54 9.56
C ALA A 262 12.35 -0.61 8.38
N HIS A 263 13.63 -0.64 8.72
CA HIS A 263 14.71 -0.78 7.76
C HIS A 263 15.78 -1.71 8.31
N LEU A 264 16.23 -2.63 7.47
CA LEU A 264 17.41 -3.44 7.70
C LEU A 264 18.63 -2.66 7.20
N ASP A 265 19.70 -2.61 7.98
CA ASP A 265 20.94 -1.98 7.54
C ASP A 265 21.54 -2.70 6.33
N ARG A 266 22.53 -2.05 5.69
CA ARG A 266 23.16 -2.60 4.48
C ARG A 266 23.90 -3.93 4.71
N LEU A 267 24.30 -4.21 5.95
CA LEU A 267 25.02 -5.43 6.30
C LEU A 267 24.07 -6.57 6.67
N GLY A 268 22.78 -6.31 6.79
CA GLY A 268 21.80 -7.28 7.27
C GLY A 268 21.88 -7.52 8.78
N SER A 269 22.68 -6.75 9.51
CA SER A 269 23.01 -6.99 10.92
C SER A 269 22.07 -6.32 11.89
N ARG A 270 21.39 -5.23 11.50
CA ARG A 270 20.51 -4.47 12.39
C ARG A 270 19.19 -4.13 11.73
N LEU A 271 18.10 -4.48 12.40
CA LEU A 271 16.75 -4.06 12.04
C LEU A 271 16.30 -2.95 12.98
N THR A 272 15.95 -1.80 12.42
CA THR A 272 15.44 -0.63 13.15
C THR A 272 14.00 -0.39 12.76
N LEU A 273 13.12 -0.14 13.73
CA LEU A 273 11.72 0.25 13.54
C LEU A 273 11.50 1.65 14.13
N ASP A 274 11.16 2.59 13.27
CA ASP A 274 10.66 3.91 13.63
C ASP A 274 9.13 3.88 13.67
N ALA A 275 8.54 4.35 14.76
CA ALA A 275 7.09 4.32 14.98
C ALA A 275 6.58 5.68 15.44
N VAL A 276 5.35 6.01 15.04
CA VAL A 276 4.63 7.18 15.52
C VAL A 276 3.17 6.86 15.80
N VAL A 277 2.65 7.40 16.90
CA VAL A 277 1.22 7.43 17.20
C VAL A 277 0.81 8.89 17.44
N CYS A 278 -0.21 9.36 16.74
CA CYS A 278 -0.70 10.73 16.86
C CYS A 278 -2.13 10.78 17.41
N GLN A 279 -2.49 11.86 18.12
CA GLN A 279 -3.89 12.22 18.26
C GLN A 279 -4.46 12.62 16.89
N VAL A 280 -5.76 12.39 16.67
CA VAL A 280 -6.42 12.61 15.36
C VAL A 280 -6.36 14.08 14.92
N ASP A 281 -6.40 15.00 15.88
CA ASP A 281 -6.27 16.44 15.68
C ASP A 281 -4.82 16.90 15.47
N GLY A 282 -3.83 16.01 15.67
CA GLY A 282 -2.41 16.34 15.57
C GLY A 282 -1.83 17.04 16.81
N GLY A 283 -2.62 17.27 17.87
CA GLY A 283 -2.20 18.06 19.04
C GLY A 283 -1.10 17.39 19.89
N ARG A 284 -1.01 16.06 19.84
CA ARG A 284 0.10 15.30 20.44
C ARG A 284 0.54 14.17 19.52
N SER A 285 1.84 13.89 19.55
CA SER A 285 2.43 12.71 18.92
C SER A 285 3.46 12.06 19.84
N LEU A 286 3.56 10.73 19.75
CA LEU A 286 4.62 9.94 20.35
C LEU A 286 5.43 9.31 19.23
N ARG A 287 6.73 9.62 19.15
CA ARG A 287 7.68 9.00 18.22
C ARG A 287 8.68 8.16 19.00
N THR A 288 8.98 6.97 18.51
CA THR A 288 9.98 6.08 19.09
C THR A 288 10.76 5.37 17.99
N SER A 289 12.00 5.00 18.28
CA SER A 289 12.84 4.20 17.41
C SER A 289 13.48 3.09 18.23
N VAL A 290 13.38 1.86 17.77
CA VAL A 290 13.93 0.68 18.44
C VAL A 290 14.72 -0.14 17.43
N SER A 291 15.88 -0.65 17.85
CA SER A 291 16.75 -1.47 17.00
C SER A 291 17.07 -2.80 17.67
N VAL A 292 17.23 -3.84 16.86
CA VAL A 292 17.65 -5.17 17.30
C VAL A 292 18.76 -5.69 16.39
N GLU A 293 19.73 -6.42 16.95
CA GLU A 293 20.71 -7.17 16.16
C GLU A 293 20.03 -8.39 15.53
N MET A 294 20.31 -8.62 14.26
CA MET A 294 19.88 -9.82 13.56
C MET A 294 20.86 -10.97 13.87
N PRO A 295 20.36 -12.20 13.99
CA PRO A 295 21.22 -13.38 14.05
C PRO A 295 22.13 -13.43 12.81
N ALA A 296 23.35 -13.92 13.02
CA ALA A 296 24.32 -14.16 11.94
C ALA A 296 23.86 -15.28 10.99
#